data_AF-A0A959STI6-F1
#
_entry.id   AF-A0A959STI6-F1
#
_cell.length_a   1.000
_cell.length_b   1.000
_cell.length_c   1.000
_cell.angle_alpha   90.00
_cell.angle_beta   90.00
_cell.angle_gamma   90.00
#
_symmetry.space_group_name_H-M   'P 1'
#
loop_
_entity.id
_entity.type
_entity.pdbx_description
1 polymer ?
#
loop_
_entity_poly.entity_id
_entity_poly.type
_entity_poly.pdbx_seq_one_letter_code
_entity_poly.pdbx_strand_id
1 'polypeptide(L)'
;LGFSGTDCEAIIDLGKEEKIGEIKAHILQQTGSWIYKPADMIISVSTDGKIFSPVTCANPSITNKQAWCEFLQPATARYVKVLLKNFGTIPDGNPGAGNKAWLFVDEIEIN
;
A
#
# COMPACT_ATOMS: atom_id res chain seq x y z
N LEU A 1 -3.76 3.74 -10.86
CA LEU A 1 -5.13 3.75 -10.30
C LEU A 1 -5.31 4.90 -9.31
N GLY A 2 -6.52 5.48 -9.21
CA GLY A 2 -6.83 6.57 -8.29
C GLY A 2 -8.07 6.28 -7.43
N PHE A 3 -7.98 6.58 -6.13
CA PHE A 3 -9.00 6.27 -5.11
C PHE A 3 -9.43 7.57 -4.41
N SER A 4 -10.71 7.91 -4.48
CA SER A 4 -11.25 9.15 -3.91
C SER A 4 -11.70 8.94 -2.47
N GLY A 5 -10.86 9.30 -1.51
CA GLY A 5 -11.16 9.19 -0.08
C GLY A 5 -11.29 7.78 0.48
N THR A 6 -10.96 6.75 -0.31
CA THR A 6 -10.94 5.35 0.09
C THR A 6 -9.53 4.79 0.05
N ASP A 7 -9.33 3.71 0.81
CA ASP A 7 -8.11 2.91 0.78
C ASP A 7 -7.95 2.22 -0.59
N CYS A 8 -6.73 1.81 -0.90
CA CYS A 8 -6.45 0.84 -1.97
C CYS A 8 -6.23 -0.53 -1.32
N GLU A 9 -7.11 -1.49 -1.57
CA GLU A 9 -6.92 -2.90 -1.20
C GLU A 9 -6.74 -3.72 -2.48
N ALA A 10 -5.57 -4.34 -2.63
CA ALA A 10 -5.25 -5.21 -3.75
C ALA A 10 -4.91 -6.61 -3.24
N ILE A 11 -5.52 -7.64 -3.84
CA ILE A 11 -5.12 -9.04 -3.66
C ILE A 11 -4.51 -9.51 -4.96
N ILE A 12 -3.23 -9.86 -4.92
CA ILE A 12 -2.42 -10.25 -6.07
C ILE A 12 -2.17 -11.76 -5.98
N ASP A 13 -2.58 -12.51 -7.01
CA ASP A 13 -2.24 -13.93 -7.17
C ASP A 13 -0.94 -14.04 -7.99
N LEU A 14 0.11 -14.59 -7.38
CA LEU A 14 1.40 -14.85 -8.02
C LEU A 14 1.35 -16.06 -8.98
N GLY A 15 0.24 -16.78 -9.01
CA GLY A 15 -0.01 -17.96 -9.85
C GLY A 15 0.51 -19.27 -9.24
N LYS A 16 1.54 -19.21 -8.40
CA LYS A 16 2.10 -20.32 -7.62
C LYS A 16 2.71 -19.81 -6.32
N GLU A 17 3.03 -20.72 -5.41
CA GLU A 17 3.76 -20.35 -4.19
C GLU A 17 5.18 -19.90 -4.55
N GLU A 18 5.54 -18.71 -4.10
CA GLU A 18 6.85 -18.08 -4.27
C GLU A 18 7.36 -17.61 -2.91
N LYS A 19 8.68 -17.56 -2.76
CA LYS A 19 9.31 -16.94 -1.58
C LYS A 19 9.51 -15.47 -1.86
N ILE A 20 8.89 -14.63 -1.04
CA ILE A 20 8.94 -13.16 -1.15
C ILE A 20 9.51 -12.56 0.14
N GLY A 21 10.14 -11.40 0.03
CA GLY A 21 10.75 -10.69 1.15
C GLY A 21 10.56 -9.18 1.10
N GLU A 22 10.02 -8.62 0.02
CA GLU A 22 9.87 -7.19 -0.14
C GLU A 22 8.64 -6.82 -0.98
N ILE A 23 7.94 -5.76 -0.58
CA ILE A 23 6.90 -5.14 -1.40
C ILE A 23 7.14 -3.63 -1.50
N LYS A 24 6.96 -3.11 -2.72
CA LYS A 24 6.99 -1.68 -3.02
C LYS A 24 5.70 -1.28 -3.72
N ALA A 25 5.12 -0.15 -3.34
CA ALA A 25 4.04 0.49 -4.07
C ALA A 25 4.51 1.87 -4.54
N HIS A 26 4.44 2.11 -5.84
CA HIS A 26 4.70 3.43 -6.43
C HIS A 26 3.46 4.29 -6.32
N ILE A 27 3.64 5.50 -5.84
CA ILE A 27 2.55 6.43 -5.55
C ILE A 27 2.85 7.80 -6.15
N LEU A 28 1.80 8.60 -6.30
CA LEU A 28 1.92 10.01 -6.65
C LEU A 28 1.54 10.86 -5.44
N GLN A 29 2.37 11.84 -5.10
CA GLN A 29 1.98 12.93 -4.20
C GLN A 29 1.98 14.25 -4.96
N GLN A 30 0.80 14.88 -5.02
CA GLN A 30 0.57 16.18 -5.63
C GLN A 30 -0.54 16.89 -4.85
N THR A 31 -0.17 17.48 -3.71
CA THR A 31 -1.12 18.02 -2.73
C THR A 31 -1.95 19.18 -3.28
N GLY A 32 -1.43 19.96 -4.24
CA GLY A 32 -2.20 20.97 -4.96
C GLY A 32 -3.42 20.42 -5.72
N SER A 33 -3.38 19.13 -6.08
CA SER A 33 -4.49 18.38 -6.69
C SER A 33 -5.14 17.40 -5.72
N TRP A 34 -4.89 17.58 -4.42
CA TRP A 34 -5.46 16.79 -3.31
C TRP A 34 -5.01 15.33 -3.31
N ILE A 35 -3.92 15.01 -4.02
CA ILE A 35 -3.33 13.67 -4.09
C ILE A 35 -2.26 13.56 -3.00
N TYR A 36 -2.52 12.73 -2.00
CA TYR A 36 -1.65 12.51 -0.85
C TYR A 36 -1.09 11.09 -0.86
N LYS A 37 0.12 10.94 -0.31
CA LYS A 37 0.70 9.63 -0.01
C LYS A 37 -0.17 8.87 1.01
N PRO A 38 -0.16 7.52 1.00
CA PRO A 38 -0.95 6.77 1.97
C PRO A 38 -0.47 7.04 3.40
N ALA A 39 -1.38 6.91 4.36
CA ALA A 39 -1.07 7.00 5.78
C ALA A 39 -0.30 5.77 6.28
N ASP A 40 -0.55 4.61 5.67
CA ASP A 40 0.04 3.33 6.06
C ASP A 40 0.04 2.33 4.90
N MET A 41 0.90 1.32 4.99
CA MET A 41 0.93 0.16 4.10
C MET A 41 0.92 -1.12 4.95
N ILE A 42 -0.18 -1.87 4.86
CA ILE A 42 -0.37 -3.12 5.59
C ILE A 42 -0.30 -4.28 4.59
N ILE A 43 0.51 -5.29 4.91
CA ILE A 43 0.72 -6.46 4.06
C ILE A 43 0.25 -7.70 4.80
N SER A 44 -0.43 -8.58 4.06
CA SER A 44 -0.75 -9.93 4.53
C SER A 44 -0.61 -10.93 3.39
N VAL A 45 -0.23 -12.15 3.71
CA VAL A 45 0.08 -13.19 2.71
C VAL A 45 -0.74 -14.45 2.95
N SER A 46 -0.96 -15.24 1.90
CA SER A 46 -1.71 -16.48 1.95
C SER A 46 -1.22 -17.48 0.91
N THR A 47 -1.34 -18.78 1.19
CA THR A 47 -1.11 -19.86 0.22
C THR A 47 -2.41 -20.33 -0.44
N ASP A 48 -3.56 -20.18 0.23
CA ASP A 48 -4.86 -20.68 -0.19
C ASP A 48 -5.84 -19.61 -0.69
N GLY A 49 -5.50 -18.33 -0.51
CA GLY A 49 -6.31 -17.17 -0.90
C GLY A 49 -7.51 -16.92 0.02
N LYS A 50 -7.62 -17.65 1.13
CA LYS A 50 -8.73 -17.57 2.08
C LYS A 50 -8.28 -17.01 3.42
N ILE A 51 -7.20 -17.57 3.97
CA ILE A 51 -6.65 -17.17 5.25
C ILE A 51 -5.39 -16.34 5.00
N PHE A 52 -5.40 -15.08 5.42
CA PHE A 52 -4.28 -14.17 5.27
C PHE A 52 -3.60 -13.94 6.61
N SER A 53 -2.29 -14.16 6.64
CA SER A 53 -1.44 -13.90 7.80
C SER A 53 -0.73 -12.56 7.64
N PRO A 54 -0.71 -11.70 8.66
CA PRO A 54 -0.03 -10.41 8.59
C PRO A 54 1.49 -10.59 8.44
N VAL A 55 2.12 -9.66 7.72
CA VAL A 55 3.57 -9.58 7.60
C VAL A 55 4.07 -8.42 8.43
N THR A 56 5.13 -8.66 9.21
CA THR A 56 5.84 -7.60 9.94
C THR A 56 6.92 -7.02 9.05
N CYS A 57 6.91 -5.70 8.85
CA CYS A 57 7.96 -4.99 8.13
C CYS A 57 9.15 -4.69 9.07
N ALA A 58 10.39 -4.94 8.63
CA ALA A 58 11.59 -4.58 9.36
C ALA A 58 11.82 -3.06 9.36
N ASN A 59 11.61 -2.42 8.21
CA ASN A 59 11.90 -1.00 7.97
C ASN A 59 10.79 -0.33 7.12
N PRO A 60 9.55 -0.21 7.63
CA PRO A 60 8.47 0.41 6.86
C PRO A 60 8.81 1.87 6.52
N SER A 61 8.62 2.27 5.25
CA SER A 61 8.89 3.63 4.79
C SER A 61 7.84 4.13 3.80
N ILE A 62 7.37 5.35 3.99
CA ILE A 62 6.45 6.02 3.06
C ILE A 62 6.98 7.41 2.70
N THR A 63 7.50 7.52 1.49
CA THR A 63 8.01 8.76 0.89
C THR A 63 6.92 9.43 0.03
N ASN A 64 7.28 10.47 -0.72
CA ASN A 64 6.36 11.13 -1.65
C ASN A 64 6.14 10.34 -2.96
N LYS A 65 6.94 9.30 -3.22
CA LYS A 65 6.92 8.52 -4.47
C LYS A 65 6.71 7.02 -4.25
N GLN A 66 6.95 6.53 -3.04
CA GLN A 66 6.93 5.10 -2.77
C GLN A 66 6.53 4.80 -1.33
N ALA A 67 5.72 3.76 -1.16
CA ALA A 67 5.56 3.02 0.09
C ALA A 67 6.34 1.70 -0.02
N TRP A 68 7.11 1.34 1.00
CA TRP A 68 8.03 0.21 0.98
C TRP A 68 7.99 -0.56 2.29
N CYS A 69 8.02 -1.88 2.17
CA CYS A 69 8.12 -2.82 3.29
C CYS A 69 9.05 -3.97 2.90
N GLU A 70 10.21 -4.00 3.54
CA GLU A 70 11.03 -5.19 3.65
C GLU A 70 10.50 -6.06 4.80
N PHE A 71 10.34 -7.36 4.55
CA PHE A 71 9.77 -8.29 5.52
C PHE A 71 10.82 -8.61 6.58
N LEU A 72 10.40 -8.64 7.85
CA LEU A 72 11.28 -9.06 8.95
C LEU A 72 11.80 -10.48 8.75
N GLN A 73 10.99 -11.34 8.15
CA GLN A 73 11.38 -12.67 7.68
C GLN A 73 10.70 -12.92 6.33
N PRO A 74 11.43 -13.44 5.31
CA PRO A 74 10.83 -13.84 4.05
C PRO A 74 9.71 -14.86 4.27
N ALA A 75 8.65 -14.78 3.46
CA ALA A 75 7.48 -15.64 3.55
C ALA A 75 7.26 -16.40 2.24
N THR A 76 6.80 -17.64 2.34
CA THR A 76 6.26 -18.37 1.18
C THR A 76 4.78 -18.05 1.04
N ALA A 77 4.38 -17.54 -0.14
CA ALA A 77 3.02 -17.11 -0.40
C ALA A 77 2.64 -17.31 -1.87
N ARG A 78 1.35 -17.53 -2.14
CA ARG A 78 0.79 -17.44 -3.50
C ARG A 78 -0.02 -16.15 -3.67
N TYR A 79 -0.73 -15.74 -2.63
CA TYR A 79 -1.55 -14.53 -2.64
C TYR A 79 -0.96 -13.49 -1.70
N VAL A 80 -0.92 -12.26 -2.18
CA VAL A 80 -0.43 -11.11 -1.42
C VAL A 80 -1.53 -10.07 -1.36
N LYS A 81 -1.98 -9.74 -0.15
CA LYS A 81 -2.89 -8.63 0.12
C LYS A 81 -2.09 -7.41 0.54
N VAL A 82 -2.23 -6.33 -0.22
CA VAL A 82 -1.64 -5.02 0.08
C VAL A 82 -2.77 -4.03 0.33
N LEU A 83 -2.74 -3.40 1.50
CA LEU A 83 -3.69 -2.37 1.91
C LEU A 83 -2.94 -1.06 2.13
N LEU A 84 -3.14 -0.11 1.22
CA LEU A 84 -2.63 1.25 1.35
C LEU A 84 -3.74 2.12 1.93
N LYS A 85 -3.53 2.59 3.16
CA LYS A 85 -4.51 3.43 3.87
C LYS A 85 -4.53 4.83 3.27
N ASN A 86 -5.70 5.32 2.92
CA ASN A 86 -5.86 6.70 2.45
C ASN A 86 -5.36 7.68 3.52
N PHE A 87 -4.79 8.81 3.11
CA PHE A 87 -4.35 9.86 4.03
C PHE A 87 -5.48 10.35 4.95
N GLY A 88 -6.72 10.26 4.48
CA GLY A 88 -7.92 10.63 5.23
C GLY A 88 -8.36 12.05 4.89
N THR A 89 -8.74 12.81 5.92
CA THR A 89 -9.21 14.19 5.73
C THR A 89 -8.02 15.14 5.62
N ILE A 90 -8.03 15.99 4.60
CA ILE A 90 -6.96 16.97 4.35
C ILE A 90 -6.97 18.01 5.48
N PRO A 91 -5.82 18.30 6.14
CA PRO A 91 -5.77 19.20 7.27
C PRO A 91 -5.93 20.65 6.83
N ASP A 92 -6.41 21.49 7.75
CA ASP A 92 -6.54 22.93 7.54
C ASP A 92 -5.23 23.57 7.06
N GLY A 93 -5.36 24.61 6.24
CA GLY A 93 -4.22 25.30 5.62
C GLY A 93 -3.65 24.63 4.37
N ASN A 94 -4.17 23.46 3.96
CA ASN A 94 -3.77 22.79 2.72
C ASN A 94 -4.83 22.93 1.62
N PRO A 95 -4.46 22.85 0.33
CA PRO A 95 -5.41 22.75 -0.76
C PRO A 95 -6.38 21.57 -0.54
N GLY A 96 -7.67 21.85 -0.50
CA GLY A 96 -8.70 20.84 -0.28
C GLY A 96 -9.02 20.53 1.17
N ALA A 97 -8.55 21.34 2.12
CA ALA A 97 -8.87 21.21 3.55
C ALA A 97 -10.35 20.87 3.82
N GLY A 98 -10.57 19.93 4.74
CA GLY A 98 -11.89 19.41 5.10
C GLY A 98 -12.42 18.29 4.18
N ASN A 99 -11.85 18.11 2.99
CA ASN A 99 -12.21 17.02 2.07
C ASN A 99 -11.35 15.78 2.30
N LYS A 100 -11.80 14.63 1.80
CA LYS A 100 -10.98 13.41 1.76
C LYS A 100 -9.93 13.51 0.66
N ALA A 101 -8.72 13.03 0.92
CA ALA A 101 -7.63 13.01 -0.03
C ALA A 101 -7.84 11.95 -1.13
N TRP A 102 -7.31 12.25 -2.31
CA TRP A 102 -7.07 11.24 -3.34
C TRP A 102 -5.82 10.42 -3.00
N LEU A 103 -5.89 9.11 -3.22
CA LEU A 103 -4.75 8.19 -3.19
C LEU A 103 -4.50 7.68 -4.59
N PHE A 104 -3.28 7.88 -5.12
CA PHE A 104 -2.88 7.40 -6.44
C PHE A 104 -1.77 6.38 -6.29
N VAL A 105 -1.97 5.21 -6.90
CA VAL A 105 -1.05 4.07 -6.88
C VAL A 105 -0.82 3.65 -8.33
N ASP A 106 0.43 3.61 -8.77
CA ASP A 106 0.77 3.24 -10.14
C ASP A 106 0.98 1.72 -10.24
N GLU A 107 2.05 1.23 -9.61
CA GLU A 107 2.48 -0.16 -9.63
C GLU A 107 2.74 -0.69 -8.21
N ILE A 108 2.50 -1.99 -8.00
CA ILE A 108 2.89 -2.73 -6.81
C ILE A 108 3.87 -3.82 -7.25
N GLU A 109 5.12 -3.71 -6.80
CA GLU A 109 6.19 -4.67 -7.04
C GLU A 109 6.28 -5.65 -5.87
N ILE A 110 6.48 -6.94 -6.16
CA ILE A 110 6.65 -8.02 -5.18
C ILE A 110 7.97 -8.73 -5.50
N ASN A 111 8.89 -8.76 -4.54
CA ASN A 111 10.22 -9.37 -4.65
C ASN A 111 10.50 -10.34 -3.50
#